data_AF-A0A969X789-F1
#
_entry.id   AF-A0A969X789-F1
#
_cell.length_a   1.000
_cell.length_b   1.000
_cell.length_c   1.000
_cell.angle_alpha   90.00
_cell.angle_beta   90.00
_cell.angle_gamma   90.00
#
_symmetry.space_group_name_H-M   'P 1'
#
loop_
_entity.id
_entity.type
_entity.pdbx_description
1 polymer ?
#
loop_
_entity_poly.entity_id
_entity_poly.type
_entity_poly.pdbx_seq_one_letter_code
_entity_poly.pdbx_strand_id
1 'polypeptide(L)'
;TPSYMEARFSVGLPARGRTVLGRQAIEMLCVELPKVAERSLFYNTLDKKQLRRHIEVSEDQDYLRGQLSRHRLVAFIGNGAVLPRRSGVSDRPLSGEKAVPFKAPVTLEVEFTLPNAGKVRGMGIPEGVTLIVGGGYHGKSTLLRAVERGVYNHLPGDGREYVVTLADAVKIRAEDGRRVAAVDISPFINNLPFKQDTTAFSTEEASGSTSQAANIMEYLEAGAKLLLLDEDTSATNFMIRDMRMQALVAKDKEPITPFIDRVRQLYTTHGVSTIIVIGGSGDYFDIADTVIVMDEYRSYDVTQKAKKIASTLKTRRRNEAGAAFRELPQKRPLRQGLEAIKGKKVKISIKDQYNIQYGRTSINLSFVEQLVDVSQTRAIGLMLHYPASRYFDGIRTIKEAVELLYADLQKEGLDIFSPFKGQHPGDYALARPYELIAALNRFRTLQIR
;
A
#
# COMPACT_ATOMS: atom_id res chain seq x y z
N THR A 1 12.38 -5.03 26.33
CA THR A 1 11.46 -5.25 27.48
C THR A 1 11.66 -4.12 28.49
N PRO A 2 10.86 -4.01 29.56
CA PRO A 2 11.12 -3.01 30.61
C PRO A 2 12.48 -3.18 31.31
N SER A 3 13.08 -4.38 31.28
CA SER A 3 14.31 -4.72 32.01
C SER A 3 15.58 -4.75 31.15
N TYR A 4 15.47 -4.94 29.84
CA TYR A 4 16.62 -4.99 28.93
C TYR A 4 16.24 -4.61 27.50
N MET A 5 17.24 -4.19 26.73
CA MET A 5 17.14 -4.07 25.27
C MET A 5 17.65 -5.36 24.62
N GLU A 6 16.92 -5.84 23.62
CA GLU A 6 17.24 -7.06 22.88
C GLU A 6 17.68 -6.70 21.46
N ALA A 7 18.86 -7.16 21.06
CA ALA A 7 19.31 -7.10 19.67
C ALA A 7 19.31 -8.52 19.10
N ARG A 8 18.63 -8.71 17.97
CA ARG A 8 18.52 -9.98 17.27
C ARG A 8 19.20 -9.86 15.92
N PHE A 9 20.09 -10.79 15.62
CA PHE A 9 20.85 -10.82 14.38
C PHE A 9 21.32 -12.25 14.10
N SER A 10 21.80 -12.48 12.87
CA SER A 10 22.40 -13.74 12.46
C SER A 10 23.91 -13.61 12.35
N VAL A 11 24.64 -14.66 12.75
CA VAL A 11 26.11 -14.71 12.66
C VAL A 11 26.52 -15.90 11.81
N GLY A 12 27.27 -15.63 10.73
CA GLY A 12 27.90 -16.68 9.93
C GLY A 12 29.21 -17.13 10.57
N LEU A 13 29.21 -18.28 11.24
CA LEU A 13 30.41 -18.79 11.93
C LEU A 13 31.53 -19.13 10.94
N PRO A 14 32.78 -18.71 11.23
CA PRO A 14 33.89 -18.85 10.28
C PRO A 14 34.36 -20.32 10.15
N ALA A 15 34.60 -20.75 8.91
CA ALA A 15 35.06 -22.09 8.59
C ALA A 15 35.98 -22.12 7.36
N ARG A 16 36.91 -23.07 7.32
CA ARG A 16 37.70 -23.44 6.14
C ARG A 16 37.20 -24.78 5.62
N GLY A 17 36.33 -24.74 4.61
CA GLY A 17 35.58 -25.92 4.16
C GLY A 17 34.66 -26.42 5.28
N ARG A 18 34.90 -27.63 5.78
CA ARG A 18 34.17 -28.22 6.93
C ARG A 18 34.90 -28.06 8.28
N THR A 19 36.05 -27.38 8.30
CA THR A 19 36.85 -27.19 9.53
C THR A 19 36.49 -25.85 10.17
N VAL A 20 36.06 -25.87 11.43
CA VAL A 20 35.74 -24.66 12.20
C VAL A 20 36.99 -23.83 12.45
N LEU A 21 36.93 -22.52 12.20
CA LEU A 21 38.02 -21.59 12.48
C LEU A 21 37.85 -20.96 13.86
N GLY A 22 38.13 -21.76 14.91
CA GLY A 22 37.83 -21.38 16.30
C GLY A 22 38.43 -20.05 16.76
N ARG A 23 39.68 -19.73 16.36
CA ARG A 23 40.31 -18.45 16.71
C ARG A 23 39.57 -17.24 16.12
N GLN A 24 39.07 -17.36 14.89
CA GLN A 24 38.29 -16.30 14.25
C GLN A 24 36.89 -16.19 14.86
N ALA A 25 36.29 -17.32 15.24
CA ALA A 25 35.02 -17.31 15.94
C ALA A 25 35.11 -16.62 17.31
N ILE A 26 36.20 -16.84 18.05
CA ILE A 26 36.47 -16.15 19.32
C ILE A 26 36.62 -14.64 19.10
N GLU A 27 37.41 -14.22 18.12
CA GLU A 27 37.57 -12.79 17.81
C GLU A 27 36.22 -12.14 17.48
N MET A 28 35.45 -12.75 16.59
CA MET A 28 34.14 -12.25 16.17
C MET A 28 33.14 -12.17 17.34
N LEU A 29 32.97 -13.26 18.10
CA LEU A 29 31.92 -13.38 19.11
C LEU A 29 32.28 -12.77 20.46
N CYS A 30 33.55 -12.83 20.85
CA CYS A 30 34.00 -12.43 22.18
C CYS A 30 34.76 -11.10 22.19
N VAL A 31 35.17 -10.57 21.03
CA VAL A 31 35.90 -9.30 20.93
C VAL A 31 35.14 -8.27 20.11
N GLU A 32 34.79 -8.58 18.87
CA GLU A 32 34.12 -7.63 17.96
C GLU A 32 32.67 -7.37 18.37
N LEU A 33 31.89 -8.43 18.55
CA LEU A 33 30.47 -8.32 18.87
C LEU A 33 30.19 -7.57 20.17
N PRO A 34 30.88 -7.81 21.31
CA PRO A 34 30.72 -7.02 22.52
C PRO A 34 31.04 -5.54 22.31
N LYS A 35 32.09 -5.21 21.53
CA LYS A 35 32.41 -3.81 21.18
C LYS A 35 31.30 -3.15 20.36
N VAL A 36 30.70 -3.89 19.42
CA VAL A 36 29.56 -3.40 18.63
C VAL A 36 28.37 -3.15 19.56
N ALA A 37 28.05 -4.09 20.44
CA ALA A 37 26.97 -3.93 21.41
C ALA A 37 27.20 -2.74 22.34
N GLU A 38 28.40 -2.61 22.92
CA GLU A 38 28.78 -1.47 23.77
C GLU A 38 28.60 -0.13 23.07
N ARG A 39 28.98 -0.04 21.80
CA ARG A 39 28.90 1.21 21.02
C ARG A 39 27.48 1.52 20.51
N SER A 40 26.64 0.52 20.30
CA SER A 40 25.33 0.68 19.64
C SER A 40 24.12 0.61 20.58
N LEU A 41 24.24 -0.08 21.72
CA LEU A 41 23.10 -0.37 22.60
C LEU A 41 23.08 0.48 23.88
N PHE A 42 24.17 1.20 24.20
CA PHE A 42 24.26 1.98 25.43
C PHE A 42 24.10 3.47 25.13
N TYR A 43 23.13 4.11 25.79
CA TYR A 43 22.81 5.52 25.54
C TYR A 43 24.00 6.47 25.64
N ASN A 44 24.94 6.20 26.55
CA ASN A 44 26.12 7.05 26.76
C ASN A 44 27.14 7.03 25.62
N THR A 45 27.11 6.00 24.76
CA THR A 45 28.03 5.88 23.60
C THR A 45 27.40 6.38 22.31
N LEU A 46 26.10 6.66 22.30
CA LEU A 46 25.37 7.10 21.13
C LEU A 46 25.46 8.63 20.95
N ASP A 47 25.31 9.08 19.70
CA ASP A 47 25.05 10.49 19.42
C ASP A 47 23.64 10.84 19.93
N LYS A 48 23.61 11.46 21.12
CA LYS A 48 22.37 11.85 21.81
C LYS A 48 21.51 12.78 20.98
N LYS A 49 22.11 13.65 20.16
CA LYS A 49 21.38 14.60 19.32
C LYS A 49 20.76 13.88 18.12
N GLN A 50 21.49 12.97 17.49
CA GLN A 50 20.96 12.17 16.39
C GLN A 50 19.85 11.22 16.85
N LEU A 51 20.04 10.54 17.99
CA LEU A 51 19.03 9.66 18.58
C LEU A 51 17.76 10.42 18.93
N ARG A 52 17.89 11.57 19.61
CA ARG A 52 16.76 12.44 19.95
C ARG A 52 16.00 12.88 18.69
N ARG A 53 16.71 13.37 17.67
CA ARG A 53 16.12 13.76 16.39
C ARG A 53 15.38 12.60 15.71
N HIS A 54 15.92 11.39 15.76
CA HIS A 54 15.27 10.21 15.18
C HIS A 54 13.92 9.91 15.85
N ILE A 55 13.88 9.94 17.18
CA ILE A 55 12.66 9.72 17.95
C ILE A 55 11.64 10.84 17.68
N GLU A 56 12.06 12.10 17.82
CA GLU A 56 11.20 13.28 17.65
C GLU A 56 10.53 13.33 16.26
N VAL A 57 11.29 13.02 15.21
CA VAL A 57 10.78 12.97 13.82
C VAL A 57 9.80 11.82 13.62
N SER A 58 10.00 10.67 14.28
CA SER A 58 9.03 9.56 14.20
C SER A 58 7.73 9.91 14.93
N GLU A 59 7.82 10.48 16.13
CA GLU A 59 6.65 10.90 16.91
C GLU A 59 5.83 11.99 16.19
N ASP A 60 6.51 12.96 15.59
CA ASP A 60 5.88 14.02 14.80
C ASP A 60 5.12 13.45 13.59
N GLN A 61 5.69 12.45 12.91
CA GLN A 61 5.05 11.76 11.78
C GLN A 61 3.80 11.01 12.19
N ASP A 62 3.88 10.23 13.27
CA ASP A 62 2.73 9.49 13.79
C ASP A 62 1.63 10.44 14.27
N TYR A 63 2.01 11.51 14.97
CA TYR A 63 1.08 12.55 15.39
C TYR A 63 0.38 13.21 14.20
N LEU A 64 1.15 13.67 13.20
CA LEU A 64 0.64 14.33 12.02
C LEU A 64 -0.32 13.42 11.23
N ARG A 65 0.06 12.16 11.03
CA ARG A 65 -0.81 11.16 10.37
C ARG A 65 -2.11 10.96 11.15
N GLY A 66 -2.04 10.91 12.48
CA GLY A 66 -3.21 10.80 13.35
C GLY A 66 -4.14 12.03 13.34
N GLN A 67 -3.68 13.19 12.85
CA GLN A 67 -4.52 14.39 12.73
C GLN A 67 -5.27 14.50 11.39
N LEU A 68 -4.90 13.73 10.37
CA LEU A 68 -5.44 13.87 9.00
C LEU A 68 -6.97 13.79 8.96
N SER A 69 -7.56 12.71 9.49
CA SER A 69 -9.02 12.51 9.46
C SER A 69 -9.79 13.59 10.22
N ARG A 70 -9.23 14.12 11.31
CA ARG A 70 -9.87 15.21 12.08
C ARG A 70 -9.97 16.51 11.27
N HIS A 71 -9.07 16.70 10.32
CA HIS A 71 -9.03 17.86 9.42
C HIS A 71 -9.65 17.56 8.05
N ARG A 72 -10.32 16.40 7.89
CA ARG A 72 -10.89 15.92 6.62
C ARG A 72 -9.86 15.87 5.49
N LEU A 73 -8.64 15.46 5.83
CA LEU A 73 -7.54 15.26 4.90
C LEU A 73 -7.22 13.78 4.73
N VAL A 74 -6.77 13.41 3.54
CA VAL A 74 -6.32 12.05 3.22
C VAL A 74 -4.81 11.93 3.12
N ALA A 75 -4.13 13.06 2.87
CA ALA A 75 -2.67 13.16 2.85
C ALA A 75 -2.21 14.59 3.18
N PHE A 76 -0.98 14.70 3.66
CA PHE A 76 -0.27 15.96 3.88
C PHE A 76 1.13 15.87 3.28
N ILE A 77 1.55 16.90 2.53
CA ILE A 77 2.87 17.00 1.92
C ILE A 77 3.54 18.28 2.42
N GLY A 78 4.51 18.15 3.32
CA GLY A 78 5.25 19.27 3.91
C GLY A 78 5.99 20.12 2.88
N ASN A 79 5.94 21.45 3.06
CA ASN A 79 6.76 22.37 2.28
C ASN A 79 8.25 22.08 2.52
N GLY A 80 9.04 22.11 1.46
CA GLY A 80 10.46 21.77 1.47
C GLY A 80 10.75 20.27 1.29
N ALA A 81 9.73 19.40 1.21
CA ALA A 81 9.93 17.97 0.98
C ALA A 81 10.66 17.70 -0.34
N VAL A 82 11.52 16.68 -0.34
CA VAL A 82 12.24 16.19 -1.53
C VAL A 82 11.61 14.86 -1.95
N LEU A 83 10.63 14.96 -2.84
CA LEU A 83 9.88 13.83 -3.36
C LEU A 83 10.69 12.93 -4.32
N PRO A 84 11.47 13.46 -5.29
CA PRO A 84 12.19 12.62 -6.24
C PRO A 84 13.32 11.84 -5.55
N ARG A 85 13.54 10.61 -6.03
CA ARG A 85 14.59 9.71 -5.52
C ARG A 85 15.82 9.78 -6.40
N ARG A 86 16.97 9.39 -5.86
CA ARG A 86 18.28 9.47 -6.50
C ARG A 86 18.32 8.71 -7.83
N SER A 87 17.71 7.53 -7.88
CA SER A 87 17.58 6.72 -9.11
C SER A 87 16.50 5.65 -8.95
N GLY A 88 16.17 4.94 -10.03
CA GLY A 88 15.20 3.83 -10.01
C GLY A 88 15.61 2.62 -9.14
N VAL A 89 16.87 2.56 -8.70
CA VAL A 89 17.40 1.48 -7.84
C VAL A 89 17.85 1.99 -6.46
N SER A 90 17.72 3.29 -6.19
CA SER A 90 18.12 3.90 -4.92
C SER A 90 17.02 4.79 -4.38
N ASP A 91 16.37 4.33 -3.31
CA ASP A 91 15.35 5.09 -2.59
C ASP A 91 15.95 6.14 -1.64
N ARG A 92 17.12 6.72 -1.95
CA ARG A 92 17.63 7.93 -1.26
C ARG A 92 17.07 9.19 -1.94
N PRO A 93 16.96 10.34 -1.27
CA PRO A 93 16.48 11.56 -1.91
C PRO A 93 17.41 12.00 -3.03
N LEU A 94 16.83 12.59 -4.08
CA LEU A 94 17.60 13.33 -5.07
C LEU A 94 18.27 14.53 -4.38
N SER A 95 19.50 14.84 -4.76
CA SER A 95 20.28 15.96 -4.21
C SER A 95 20.82 16.84 -5.33
N GLY A 96 21.27 18.05 -4.96
CA GLY A 96 21.80 19.04 -5.89
C GLY A 96 20.72 19.87 -6.59
N GLU A 97 21.11 20.61 -7.61
CA GLU A 97 20.27 21.60 -8.31
C GLU A 97 19.02 21.03 -8.98
N LYS A 98 19.01 19.70 -9.23
CA LYS A 98 17.87 19.00 -9.84
C LYS A 98 16.77 18.65 -8.84
N ALA A 99 17.02 18.77 -7.54
CA ALA A 99 16.03 18.51 -6.50
C ALA A 99 15.20 19.79 -6.29
N VAL A 100 14.00 19.84 -6.89
CA VAL A 100 13.03 20.92 -6.64
C VAL A 100 12.28 20.62 -5.35
N PRO A 101 12.44 21.42 -4.27
CA PRO A 101 11.69 21.22 -3.04
C PRO A 101 10.21 21.46 -3.27
N PHE A 102 9.36 20.62 -2.67
CA PHE A 102 7.93 20.74 -2.79
C PHE A 102 7.43 22.05 -2.15
N LYS A 103 6.46 22.70 -2.79
CA LYS A 103 5.78 23.87 -2.25
C LYS A 103 4.29 23.74 -2.51
N ALA A 104 3.49 23.91 -1.47
CA ALA A 104 2.04 23.83 -1.53
C ALA A 104 1.45 24.98 -2.36
N PRO A 105 0.36 24.72 -3.13
CA PRO A 105 -0.50 25.78 -3.62
C PRO A 105 -1.17 26.50 -2.44
N VAL A 106 -1.27 27.83 -2.51
CA VAL A 106 -1.83 28.66 -1.42
C VAL A 106 -3.21 28.20 -0.98
N THR A 107 -4.06 27.75 -1.91
CA THR A 107 -5.44 27.30 -1.63
C THR A 107 -5.53 25.96 -0.92
N LEU A 108 -4.47 25.15 -0.96
CA LEU A 108 -4.38 23.84 -0.31
C LEU A 108 -3.36 23.84 0.84
N GLU A 109 -2.78 24.99 1.17
CA GLU A 109 -1.79 25.10 2.24
C GLU A 109 -2.48 25.05 3.61
N VAL A 110 -2.04 24.13 4.45
CA VAL A 110 -2.50 23.97 5.84
C VAL A 110 -1.30 23.96 6.79
N GLU A 111 -1.55 24.31 8.05
CA GLU A 111 -0.53 24.34 9.11
C GLU A 111 -0.90 23.36 10.23
N PHE A 112 0.07 22.54 10.66
CA PHE A 112 -0.04 21.70 11.84
C PHE A 112 0.99 22.15 12.88
N THR A 113 0.62 22.09 14.16
CA THR A 113 1.57 22.22 15.27
C THR A 113 1.88 20.82 15.79
N LEU A 114 3.12 20.38 15.54
CA LEU A 114 3.66 19.08 15.92
C LEU A 114 4.30 19.14 17.32
N PRO A 115 4.34 18.03 18.06
CA PRO A 115 4.87 18.01 19.43
C PRO A 115 6.34 18.41 19.52
N ASN A 116 7.16 18.08 18.50
CA ASN A 116 8.60 18.31 18.53
C ASN A 116 9.06 19.39 17.54
N ALA A 117 8.71 19.28 16.25
CA ALA A 117 9.14 20.25 15.23
C ALA A 117 8.37 21.59 15.25
N GLY A 118 7.31 21.71 16.06
CA GLY A 118 6.47 22.90 16.11
C GLY A 118 5.63 23.06 14.84
N LYS A 119 5.55 24.28 14.30
CA LYS A 119 4.68 24.58 13.15
C LYS A 119 5.26 24.05 11.83
N VAL A 120 4.50 23.18 11.16
CA VAL A 120 4.83 22.68 9.82
C VAL A 120 3.70 23.04 8.86
N ARG A 121 4.07 23.65 7.74
CA ARG A 121 3.16 24.03 6.65
C ARG A 121 3.35 23.12 5.45
N GLY A 122 2.29 22.86 4.71
CA GLY A 122 2.33 21.99 3.54
C GLY A 122 0.98 21.87 2.85
N MET A 123 0.92 21.06 1.81
CA MET A 123 -0.30 20.81 1.06
C MET A 123 -1.14 19.75 1.77
N GLY A 124 -2.35 20.11 2.20
CA GLY A 124 -3.35 19.16 2.65
C GLY A 124 -4.22 18.70 1.47
N ILE A 125 -4.25 17.40 1.20
CA ILE A 125 -5.17 16.82 0.20
C ILE A 125 -6.48 16.48 0.92
N PRO A 126 -7.62 17.11 0.58
CA PRO A 126 -8.90 16.85 1.24
C PRO A 126 -9.49 15.49 0.87
N GLU A 127 -10.42 15.02 1.70
CA GLU A 127 -11.31 13.90 1.37
C GLU A 127 -12.10 14.15 0.07
N GLY A 128 -12.39 13.08 -0.67
CA GLY A 128 -13.08 13.13 -1.96
C GLY A 128 -12.26 12.57 -3.11
N VAL A 129 -12.51 13.06 -4.32
CA VAL A 129 -11.81 12.66 -5.54
C VAL A 129 -10.79 13.75 -5.92
N THR A 130 -9.51 13.44 -5.79
CA THR A 130 -8.41 14.33 -6.17
C THR A 130 -7.73 13.83 -7.45
N LEU A 131 -7.53 14.73 -8.41
CA LEU A 131 -6.73 14.45 -9.61
C LEU A 131 -5.36 15.12 -9.51
N ILE A 132 -4.32 14.39 -9.91
CA ILE A 132 -2.97 14.91 -10.15
C ILE A 132 -2.72 14.86 -11.66
N VAL A 133 -2.72 16.02 -12.30
CA VAL A 133 -2.63 16.19 -13.76
C VAL A 133 -1.34 16.89 -14.18
N GLY A 134 -1.09 16.99 -15.49
CA GLY A 134 0.10 17.67 -16.04
C GLY A 134 0.82 16.86 -17.14
N GLY A 135 1.80 17.49 -17.78
CA GLY A 135 2.59 16.87 -18.85
C GLY A 135 3.39 15.65 -18.40
N GLY A 136 3.85 14.84 -19.36
CA GLY A 136 4.80 13.76 -19.10
C GLY A 136 6.11 14.31 -18.55
N TYR A 137 6.69 13.68 -17.53
CA TYR A 137 7.92 14.12 -16.84
C TYR A 137 7.83 15.36 -15.92
N HIS A 138 6.63 15.91 -15.65
CA HIS A 138 6.47 17.06 -14.73
C HIS A 138 6.34 16.68 -13.24
N GLY A 139 6.43 15.39 -12.88
CA GLY A 139 6.48 14.94 -11.48
C GLY A 139 5.19 14.36 -10.88
N LYS A 140 4.17 14.04 -11.70
CA LYS A 140 2.90 13.45 -11.25
C LYS A 140 3.07 12.16 -10.45
N SER A 141 3.68 11.13 -11.07
CA SER A 141 3.91 9.83 -10.42
C SER A 141 4.90 9.94 -9.26
N THR A 142 5.82 10.92 -9.29
CA THR A 142 6.71 11.20 -8.16
C THR A 142 5.93 11.67 -6.93
N LEU A 143 4.97 12.58 -7.12
CA LEU A 143 4.07 13.02 -6.04
C LEU A 143 3.21 11.86 -5.54
N LEU A 144 2.57 11.10 -6.43
CA LEU A 144 1.75 9.96 -6.03
C LEU A 144 2.54 8.88 -5.29
N ARG A 145 3.77 8.58 -5.72
CA ARG A 145 4.65 7.62 -5.02
C ARG A 145 5.05 8.12 -3.64
N ALA A 146 5.25 9.42 -3.45
CA ALA A 146 5.53 9.97 -2.12
C ALA A 146 4.30 9.82 -1.20
N VAL A 147 3.10 10.12 -1.70
CA VAL A 147 1.83 9.88 -0.99
C VAL A 147 1.62 8.40 -0.68
N GLU A 148 1.91 7.51 -1.63
CA GLU A 148 1.84 6.06 -1.44
C GLU A 148 2.73 5.56 -0.29
N ARG A 149 3.94 6.12 -0.17
CA ARG A 149 4.90 5.77 0.88
C ARG A 149 4.62 6.46 2.22
N GLY A 150 3.85 7.55 2.25
CA GLY A 150 3.47 8.28 3.46
C GLY A 150 2.63 7.49 4.48
N VAL A 151 2.24 6.25 4.13
CA VAL A 151 1.69 5.28 5.07
C VAL A 151 2.74 4.76 6.08
N TYR A 152 4.03 4.96 5.80
CA TYR A 152 5.14 4.64 6.68
C TYR A 152 5.81 5.92 7.20
N ASN A 153 6.51 5.80 8.33
CA ASN A 153 7.44 6.82 8.76
C ASN A 153 8.73 6.71 7.96
N HIS A 154 9.32 7.86 7.64
CA HIS A 154 10.60 7.99 6.98
C HIS A 154 11.69 8.44 7.95
N LEU A 155 12.93 8.03 7.67
CA LEU A 155 14.09 8.41 8.46
C LEU A 155 14.38 9.92 8.34
N PRO A 156 14.96 10.56 9.38
CA PRO A 156 15.45 11.92 9.25
C PRO A 156 16.48 12.06 8.12
N GLY A 157 16.28 13.02 7.23
CA GLY A 157 17.08 13.25 6.03
C GLY A 157 16.58 12.52 4.77
N ASP A 158 15.46 11.79 4.83
CA ASP A 158 14.84 11.14 3.67
C ASP A 158 14.20 12.11 2.68
N GLY A 159 13.81 13.30 3.14
CA GLY A 159 13.08 14.31 2.39
C GLY A 159 11.56 14.10 2.32
N ARG A 160 11.04 12.97 2.81
CA ARG A 160 9.60 12.65 2.86
C ARG A 160 9.08 12.54 4.30
N GLU A 161 9.84 12.99 5.28
CA GLU A 161 9.52 12.87 6.72
C GLU A 161 8.24 13.61 7.10
N TYR A 162 7.81 14.61 6.33
CA TYR A 162 6.52 15.27 6.53
C TYR A 162 5.58 15.04 5.35
N VAL A 163 5.73 13.90 4.68
CA VAL A 163 4.78 13.39 3.69
C VAL A 163 4.05 12.22 4.34
N VAL A 164 2.85 12.47 4.84
CA VAL A 164 2.03 11.45 5.51
C VAL A 164 0.72 11.25 4.80
N THR A 165 0.21 10.03 4.87
CA THR A 165 -1.03 9.61 4.24
C THR A 165 -1.80 8.75 5.23
N LEU A 166 -3.13 8.68 5.11
CA LEU A 166 -3.94 7.78 5.92
C LEU A 166 -3.35 6.36 5.93
N ALA A 167 -3.27 5.75 7.12
CA ALA A 167 -2.62 4.46 7.31
C ALA A 167 -3.29 3.33 6.51
N ASP A 168 -4.57 3.50 6.19
CA ASP A 168 -5.43 2.62 5.41
C ASP A 168 -5.48 2.95 3.90
N ALA A 169 -4.55 3.78 3.43
CA ALA A 169 -4.40 4.05 2.00
C ALA A 169 -3.74 2.88 1.27
N VAL A 170 -4.32 2.52 0.13
CA VAL A 170 -3.88 1.42 -0.73
C VAL A 170 -3.63 1.86 -2.16
N LYS A 171 -2.55 1.34 -2.76
CA LYS A 171 -2.27 1.51 -4.19
C LYS A 171 -2.98 0.44 -5.01
N ILE A 172 -3.77 0.89 -5.98
CA ILE A 172 -4.50 0.06 -6.93
C ILE A 172 -3.78 0.11 -8.28
N ARG A 173 -3.68 -1.04 -8.94
CA ARG A 173 -3.16 -1.18 -10.31
C ARG A 173 -3.76 -2.40 -11.00
N ALA A 174 -3.55 -2.51 -12.31
CA ALA A 174 -3.86 -3.74 -13.04
C ALA A 174 -2.81 -4.83 -12.74
N GLU A 175 -3.28 -6.08 -12.64
CA GLU A 175 -2.48 -7.26 -12.28
C GLU A 175 -2.87 -8.44 -13.17
N ASP A 176 -2.50 -8.35 -14.44
CA ASP A 176 -2.81 -9.36 -15.45
C ASP A 176 -2.26 -10.74 -15.06
N GLY A 177 -3.06 -11.78 -15.22
CA GLY A 177 -2.72 -13.17 -14.95
C GLY A 177 -2.82 -13.62 -13.48
N ARG A 178 -3.25 -12.74 -12.55
CA ARG A 178 -3.44 -13.15 -11.15
C ARG A 178 -4.69 -14.01 -10.96
N ARG A 179 -4.69 -14.87 -9.93
CA ARG A 179 -5.89 -15.59 -9.46
C ARG A 179 -6.83 -14.60 -8.76
N VAL A 180 -8.14 -14.79 -8.94
CA VAL A 180 -9.21 -14.19 -8.12
C VAL A 180 -10.11 -15.32 -7.60
N ALA A 181 -10.56 -15.22 -6.36
CA ALA A 181 -11.42 -16.22 -5.74
C ALA A 181 -12.60 -15.56 -5.01
N ALA A 182 -13.81 -15.83 -5.52
CA ALA A 182 -15.11 -15.44 -4.96
C ALA A 182 -15.23 -13.95 -4.60
N VAL A 183 -14.87 -13.06 -5.53
CA VAL A 183 -14.98 -11.60 -5.34
C VAL A 183 -16.19 -11.07 -6.12
N ASP A 184 -17.04 -10.28 -5.47
CA ASP A 184 -18.08 -9.52 -6.18
C ASP A 184 -17.44 -8.37 -6.95
N ILE A 185 -17.30 -8.52 -8.26
CA ILE A 185 -16.83 -7.49 -9.19
C ILE A 185 -17.98 -6.86 -9.99
N SER A 186 -19.24 -7.25 -9.72
CA SER A 186 -20.43 -6.72 -10.39
C SER A 186 -20.58 -5.18 -10.36
N PRO A 187 -20.02 -4.43 -9.38
CA PRO A 187 -20.02 -2.97 -9.47
C PRO A 187 -19.31 -2.44 -10.73
N PHE A 188 -18.31 -3.16 -11.22
CA PHE A 188 -17.48 -2.75 -12.36
C PHE A 188 -17.65 -3.63 -13.58
N ILE A 189 -17.94 -4.91 -13.44
CA ILE A 189 -17.92 -5.88 -14.53
C ILE A 189 -19.17 -6.74 -14.45
N ASN A 190 -19.99 -6.69 -15.50
CA ASN A 190 -21.22 -7.46 -15.64
C ASN A 190 -21.23 -8.20 -16.96
N ASN A 191 -22.17 -9.14 -17.16
CA ASN A 191 -22.43 -9.76 -18.47
C ASN A 191 -21.18 -10.34 -19.15
N LEU A 192 -20.30 -10.98 -18.38
CA LEU A 192 -19.12 -11.64 -18.93
C LEU A 192 -19.51 -12.74 -19.94
N PRO A 193 -18.63 -13.05 -20.92
CA PRO A 193 -18.81 -14.20 -21.80
C PRO A 193 -19.10 -15.47 -20.99
N PHE A 194 -19.85 -16.40 -21.60
CA PHE A 194 -20.29 -17.66 -20.97
C PHE A 194 -21.12 -17.50 -19.69
N LYS A 195 -21.68 -16.31 -19.44
CA LYS A 195 -22.51 -15.98 -18.27
C LYS A 195 -21.78 -16.29 -16.96
N GLN A 196 -20.47 -16.06 -16.93
CA GLN A 196 -19.68 -16.19 -15.71
C GLN A 196 -20.25 -15.28 -14.62
N ASP A 197 -20.38 -15.82 -13.40
CA ASP A 197 -20.89 -15.07 -12.26
C ASP A 197 -19.90 -13.96 -11.86
N THR A 198 -20.41 -12.74 -11.78
CA THR A 198 -19.65 -11.54 -11.41
C THR A 198 -19.85 -11.16 -9.95
N THR A 199 -20.84 -11.75 -9.28
CA THR A 199 -21.11 -11.56 -7.84
C THR A 199 -20.27 -12.47 -6.95
N ALA A 200 -19.77 -13.57 -7.50
CA ALA A 200 -18.80 -14.46 -6.88
C ALA A 200 -17.68 -14.84 -7.86
N PHE A 201 -17.08 -13.83 -8.51
CA PHE A 201 -16.13 -14.04 -9.59
C PHE A 201 -14.87 -14.77 -9.14
N SER A 202 -14.51 -15.79 -9.91
CA SER A 202 -13.30 -16.59 -9.70
C SER A 202 -12.63 -16.90 -11.03
N THR A 203 -11.30 -16.78 -11.08
CA THR A 203 -10.48 -17.11 -12.26
C THR A 203 -9.05 -17.44 -11.84
N GLU A 204 -8.36 -18.27 -12.63
CA GLU A 204 -6.92 -18.53 -12.51
C GLU A 204 -6.05 -17.47 -13.19
N GLU A 205 -6.66 -16.72 -14.11
CA GLU A 205 -5.99 -15.81 -15.03
C GLU A 205 -6.92 -14.61 -15.28
N ALA A 206 -6.87 -13.63 -14.37
CA ALA A 206 -7.64 -12.40 -14.52
C ALA A 206 -7.01 -11.48 -15.56
N SER A 207 -7.83 -10.87 -16.40
CA SER A 207 -7.41 -9.78 -17.28
C SER A 207 -7.03 -8.52 -16.49
N GLY A 208 -6.36 -7.55 -17.12
CA GLY A 208 -6.05 -6.26 -16.50
C GLY A 208 -7.24 -5.53 -15.85
N SER A 209 -8.42 -5.50 -16.49
CA SER A 209 -9.61 -4.83 -15.93
C SER A 209 -10.28 -5.65 -14.81
N THR A 210 -10.39 -6.97 -14.96
CA THR A 210 -10.98 -7.86 -13.94
C THR A 210 -10.10 -7.95 -12.69
N SER A 211 -8.78 -7.99 -12.86
CA SER A 211 -7.83 -7.94 -11.75
C SER A 211 -7.89 -6.61 -11.00
N GLN A 212 -7.98 -5.47 -11.70
CA GLN A 212 -8.09 -4.16 -11.08
C GLN A 212 -9.43 -3.97 -10.35
N ALA A 213 -10.55 -4.44 -10.94
CA ALA A 213 -11.84 -4.47 -10.27
C ALA A 213 -11.81 -5.31 -8.98
N ALA A 214 -11.24 -6.52 -9.05
CA ALA A 214 -11.08 -7.39 -7.88
C ALA A 214 -10.20 -6.74 -6.80
N ASN A 215 -9.11 -6.08 -7.20
CA ASN A 215 -8.18 -5.40 -6.31
C ASN A 215 -8.89 -4.30 -5.49
N ILE A 216 -9.73 -3.48 -6.15
CA ILE A 216 -10.54 -2.46 -5.47
C ILE A 216 -11.50 -3.11 -4.48
N MET A 217 -12.27 -4.10 -4.92
CA MET A 217 -13.30 -4.74 -4.07
C MET A 217 -12.70 -5.45 -2.86
N GLU A 218 -11.54 -6.08 -3.01
CA GLU A 218 -10.79 -6.70 -1.92
C GLU A 218 -10.30 -5.69 -0.88
N TYR A 219 -9.81 -4.53 -1.31
CA TYR A 219 -9.37 -3.51 -0.36
C TYR A 219 -10.53 -2.75 0.29
N LEU A 220 -11.66 -2.59 -0.40
CA LEU A 220 -12.89 -2.08 0.20
C LEU A 220 -13.38 -3.04 1.30
N GLU A 221 -13.42 -4.35 1.03
CA GLU A 221 -13.70 -5.39 2.03
C GLU A 221 -12.73 -5.31 3.23
N ALA A 222 -11.43 -5.08 2.96
CA ALA A 222 -10.42 -4.88 4.00
C ALA A 222 -10.59 -3.57 4.80
N GLY A 223 -11.47 -2.67 4.36
CA GLY A 223 -11.76 -1.40 5.03
C GLY A 223 -10.81 -0.26 4.67
N ALA A 224 -10.19 -0.27 3.49
CA ALA A 224 -9.40 0.86 3.01
C ALA A 224 -10.24 2.14 2.89
N LYS A 225 -9.66 3.31 3.22
CA LYS A 225 -10.34 4.62 3.13
C LYS A 225 -9.79 5.55 2.06
N LEU A 226 -8.65 5.22 1.47
CA LEU A 226 -8.06 5.95 0.36
C LEU A 226 -7.54 5.00 -0.71
N LEU A 227 -7.99 5.19 -1.94
CA LEU A 227 -7.45 4.50 -3.11
C LEU A 227 -6.49 5.42 -3.88
N LEU A 228 -5.30 4.91 -4.20
CA LEU A 228 -4.30 5.60 -5.01
C LEU A 228 -4.23 4.92 -6.39
N LEU A 229 -4.36 5.69 -7.46
CA LEU A 229 -4.33 5.18 -8.84
C LEU A 229 -3.36 5.98 -9.70
N ASP A 230 -2.64 5.28 -10.57
CA ASP A 230 -1.85 5.88 -11.65
C ASP A 230 -2.36 5.34 -12.98
N GLU A 231 -2.74 6.23 -13.91
CA GLU A 231 -3.21 5.88 -15.25
C GLU A 231 -2.18 4.99 -15.97
N ASP A 232 -0.89 5.24 -15.80
CA ASP A 232 0.21 4.50 -16.46
C ASP A 232 0.30 3.02 -16.03
N THR A 233 -0.31 2.65 -14.90
CA THR A 233 -0.31 1.27 -14.36
C THR A 233 -1.70 0.66 -14.26
N SER A 234 -2.71 1.36 -14.75
CA SER A 234 -4.12 0.94 -14.75
C SER A 234 -4.51 0.37 -16.11
N ALA A 235 -5.55 -0.45 -16.13
CA ALA A 235 -6.14 -0.91 -17.38
C ALA A 235 -6.94 0.25 -18.01
N THR A 236 -6.57 0.70 -19.22
CA THR A 236 -7.20 1.87 -19.86
C THR A 236 -8.72 1.70 -20.03
N ASN A 237 -9.14 0.52 -20.48
CA ASN A 237 -10.55 0.16 -20.64
C ASN A 237 -11.34 0.12 -19.32
N PHE A 238 -10.65 -0.01 -18.19
CA PHE A 238 -11.23 0.11 -16.86
C PHE A 238 -11.34 1.56 -16.42
N MET A 239 -10.37 2.41 -16.75
CA MET A 239 -10.34 3.80 -16.29
C MET A 239 -11.38 4.68 -16.99
N ILE A 240 -11.55 4.52 -18.31
CA ILE A 240 -12.38 5.42 -19.10
C ILE A 240 -13.01 4.71 -20.29
N ARG A 241 -14.19 5.20 -20.68
CA ARG A 241 -14.84 4.86 -21.94
C ARG A 241 -15.37 6.15 -22.56
N ASP A 242 -14.81 6.54 -23.71
CA ASP A 242 -15.19 7.81 -24.34
C ASP A 242 -16.56 7.73 -25.03
N MET A 243 -17.10 8.87 -25.45
CA MET A 243 -18.42 8.89 -26.10
C MET A 243 -18.44 8.15 -27.45
N ARG A 244 -17.30 8.06 -28.15
CA ARG A 244 -17.23 7.44 -29.48
C ARG A 244 -17.36 5.93 -29.34
N MET A 245 -16.67 5.36 -28.37
CA MET A 245 -16.78 3.95 -28.01
C MET A 245 -18.18 3.61 -27.48
N GLN A 246 -18.80 4.49 -26.69
CA GLN A 246 -20.19 4.32 -26.28
C GLN A 246 -21.18 4.32 -27.46
N ALA A 247 -20.90 5.12 -28.50
CA ALA A 247 -21.73 5.17 -29.71
C ALA A 247 -21.49 3.97 -30.64
N LEU A 248 -20.25 3.47 -30.71
CA LEU A 248 -19.87 2.34 -31.55
C LEU A 248 -20.31 0.99 -30.95
N VAL A 249 -20.11 0.82 -29.64
CA VAL A 249 -20.38 -0.43 -28.92
C VAL A 249 -21.45 -0.17 -27.87
N ALA A 250 -22.64 -0.70 -28.10
CA ALA A 250 -23.76 -0.56 -27.18
C ALA A 250 -23.44 -1.12 -25.78
N LYS A 251 -24.04 -0.55 -24.73
CA LYS A 251 -23.72 -0.88 -23.32
C LYS A 251 -24.00 -2.34 -22.97
N ASP A 252 -25.00 -2.96 -23.57
CA ASP A 252 -25.34 -4.38 -23.40
C ASP A 252 -24.23 -5.33 -23.90
N LYS A 253 -23.36 -4.85 -24.80
CA LYS A 253 -22.19 -5.57 -25.33
C LYS A 253 -20.88 -5.17 -24.67
N GLU A 254 -20.90 -4.23 -23.73
CA GLU A 254 -19.74 -3.79 -22.97
C GLU A 254 -19.87 -4.24 -21.52
N PRO A 255 -19.14 -5.28 -21.10
CA PRO A 255 -19.23 -5.81 -19.75
C PRO A 255 -18.68 -4.83 -18.69
N ILE A 256 -17.79 -3.92 -19.08
CA ILE A 256 -17.09 -3.03 -18.16
C ILE A 256 -17.90 -1.76 -17.93
N THR A 257 -18.05 -1.38 -16.67
CA THR A 257 -18.46 -0.05 -16.21
C THR A 257 -17.20 0.69 -15.78
N PRO A 258 -16.82 1.78 -16.45
CA PRO A 258 -15.53 2.42 -16.23
C PRO A 258 -15.47 3.06 -14.83
N PHE A 259 -14.27 3.13 -14.26
CA PHE A 259 -14.01 3.62 -12.91
C PHE A 259 -14.51 5.05 -12.71
N ILE A 260 -14.42 5.91 -13.74
CA ILE A 260 -14.96 7.27 -13.74
C ILE A 260 -16.44 7.34 -13.32
N ASP A 261 -17.22 6.33 -13.68
CA ASP A 261 -18.66 6.31 -13.40
C ASP A 261 -18.96 5.87 -11.95
N ARG A 262 -17.98 5.23 -11.28
CA ARG A 262 -18.12 4.65 -9.94
C ARG A 262 -17.36 5.39 -8.85
N VAL A 263 -16.27 6.07 -9.18
CA VAL A 263 -15.37 6.68 -8.18
C VAL A 263 -16.08 7.70 -7.29
N ARG A 264 -17.06 8.44 -7.81
CA ARG A 264 -17.86 9.36 -6.97
C ARG A 264 -18.69 8.61 -5.92
N GLN A 265 -19.26 7.46 -6.30
CA GLN A 265 -20.07 6.63 -5.41
C GLN A 265 -19.22 6.02 -4.28
N LEU A 266 -17.94 5.68 -4.55
CA LEU A 266 -17.03 5.22 -3.50
C LEU A 266 -16.91 6.24 -2.37
N TYR A 267 -16.79 7.52 -2.72
CA TYR A 267 -16.74 8.57 -1.72
C TYR A 267 -18.11 8.82 -1.05
N THR A 268 -19.16 9.07 -1.83
CA THR A 268 -20.46 9.46 -1.27
C THR A 268 -21.18 8.34 -0.51
N THR A 269 -20.91 7.07 -0.85
CA THR A 269 -21.60 5.91 -0.26
C THR A 269 -20.74 5.21 0.79
N HIS A 270 -19.43 5.07 0.57
CA HIS A 270 -18.54 4.32 1.47
C HIS A 270 -17.54 5.20 2.24
N GLY A 271 -17.52 6.52 1.98
CA GLY A 271 -16.55 7.43 2.57
C GLY A 271 -15.11 7.11 2.13
N VAL A 272 -14.93 6.50 0.96
CA VAL A 272 -13.62 6.13 0.43
C VAL A 272 -13.16 7.16 -0.58
N SER A 273 -12.10 7.88 -0.23
CA SER A 273 -11.49 8.90 -1.09
C SER A 273 -10.62 8.27 -2.16
N THR A 274 -10.28 9.05 -3.19
CA THR A 274 -9.42 8.58 -4.28
C THR A 274 -8.48 9.68 -4.74
N ILE A 275 -7.19 9.36 -4.90
CA ILE A 275 -6.20 10.19 -5.60
C ILE A 275 -5.81 9.49 -6.89
N ILE A 276 -5.96 10.17 -8.02
CA ILE A 276 -5.70 9.62 -9.36
C ILE A 276 -4.67 10.49 -10.08
N VAL A 277 -3.55 9.91 -10.50
CA VAL A 277 -2.70 10.53 -11.52
C VAL A 277 -3.31 10.26 -12.89
N ILE A 278 -3.58 11.32 -13.64
CA ILE A 278 -4.19 11.24 -14.98
C ILE A 278 -3.56 12.28 -15.92
N GLY A 279 -3.27 11.87 -17.15
CA GLY A 279 -2.74 12.72 -18.21
C GLY A 279 -3.49 12.58 -19.53
N GLY A 280 -4.22 11.48 -19.74
CA GLY A 280 -4.87 11.14 -21.01
C GLY A 280 -6.35 11.52 -21.14
N SER A 281 -7.08 11.72 -20.04
CA SER A 281 -8.52 12.00 -20.09
C SER A 281 -8.96 13.16 -19.19
N GLY A 282 -9.69 14.12 -19.79
CA GLY A 282 -10.30 15.24 -19.10
C GLY A 282 -11.72 14.96 -18.56
N ASP A 283 -12.31 13.81 -18.87
CA ASP A 283 -13.69 13.49 -18.43
C ASP A 283 -13.81 13.44 -16.90
N TYR A 284 -12.71 13.14 -16.19
CA TYR A 284 -12.66 13.13 -14.73
C TYR A 284 -12.87 14.52 -14.10
N PHE A 285 -12.75 15.63 -14.85
CA PHE A 285 -12.96 16.97 -14.30
C PHE A 285 -14.38 17.18 -13.76
N ASP A 286 -15.38 16.50 -14.34
CA ASP A 286 -16.78 16.62 -13.91
C ASP A 286 -16.97 16.13 -12.47
N ILE A 287 -16.28 15.07 -12.09
CA ILE A 287 -16.48 14.35 -10.82
C ILE A 287 -15.44 14.69 -9.75
N ALA A 288 -14.30 15.27 -10.11
CA ALA A 288 -13.23 15.60 -9.18
C ALA A 288 -13.62 16.72 -8.20
N ASP A 289 -13.28 16.57 -6.93
CA ASP A 289 -13.40 17.63 -5.92
C ASP A 289 -12.20 18.57 -5.95
N THR A 290 -11.00 18.02 -6.20
CA THR A 290 -9.74 18.78 -6.27
C THR A 290 -8.94 18.38 -7.50
N VAL A 291 -8.33 19.35 -8.20
CA VAL A 291 -7.45 19.10 -9.36
C VAL A 291 -6.14 19.84 -9.16
N ILE A 292 -5.06 19.08 -8.98
CA ILE A 292 -3.70 19.59 -8.82
C ILE A 292 -2.95 19.34 -10.12
N VAL A 293 -2.40 20.38 -10.73
CA VAL A 293 -1.47 20.22 -11.86
C VAL A 293 -0.04 20.22 -11.36
N MET A 294 0.75 19.28 -11.84
CA MET A 294 2.21 19.26 -11.72
C MET A 294 2.80 19.86 -12.99
N ASP A 295 3.57 20.94 -12.83
CA ASP A 295 4.28 21.60 -13.91
C ASP A 295 5.69 21.98 -13.48
N GLU A 296 6.71 21.50 -14.20
CA GLU A 296 8.13 21.66 -13.83
C GLU A 296 8.40 21.34 -12.35
N TYR A 297 7.82 20.23 -11.87
CA TYR A 297 7.92 19.73 -10.49
C TYR A 297 7.28 20.63 -9.42
N ARG A 298 6.52 21.65 -9.82
CA ARG A 298 5.72 22.51 -8.94
C ARG A 298 4.25 22.12 -9.01
N SER A 299 3.55 22.23 -7.89
CA SER A 299 2.11 21.95 -7.80
C SER A 299 1.30 23.24 -7.85
N TYR A 300 0.17 23.20 -8.55
CA TYR A 300 -0.81 24.28 -8.58
C TYR A 300 -2.21 23.70 -8.46
N ASP A 301 -3.06 24.33 -7.64
CA ASP A 301 -4.48 24.02 -7.63
C ASP A 301 -5.16 24.68 -8.83
N VAL A 302 -5.69 23.84 -9.71
CA VAL A 302 -6.41 24.24 -10.93
C VAL A 302 -7.85 23.76 -10.93
N THR A 303 -8.41 23.47 -9.74
CA THR A 303 -9.78 22.94 -9.58
C THR A 303 -10.81 23.80 -10.31
N GLN A 304 -10.80 25.12 -10.08
CA GLN A 304 -11.77 26.03 -10.73
C GLN A 304 -11.60 26.08 -12.25
N LYS A 305 -10.35 26.03 -12.74
CA LYS A 305 -10.06 25.98 -14.18
C LYS A 305 -10.58 24.68 -14.79
N ALA A 306 -10.35 23.53 -14.14
CA ALA A 306 -10.84 22.23 -14.57
C ALA A 306 -12.38 22.19 -14.63
N LYS A 307 -13.07 22.70 -13.60
CA LYS A 307 -14.54 22.81 -13.59
C LYS A 307 -15.07 23.73 -14.69
N LYS A 308 -14.41 24.86 -14.95
CA LYS A 308 -14.77 25.74 -16.07
C LYS A 308 -14.63 25.04 -17.42
N ILE A 309 -13.54 24.28 -17.62
CA ILE A 309 -13.33 23.50 -18.85
C ILE A 309 -14.45 22.46 -19.00
N ALA A 310 -14.74 21.67 -17.97
CA ALA A 310 -15.82 20.66 -18.00
C ALA A 310 -17.19 21.26 -18.31
N SER A 311 -17.51 22.44 -17.73
CA SER A 311 -18.77 23.14 -18.00
C SER A 311 -18.89 23.68 -19.44
N THR A 312 -17.75 24.05 -20.05
CA THR A 312 -17.68 24.65 -21.40
C THR A 312 -17.64 23.56 -22.47
N LEU A 313 -16.76 22.58 -22.28
CA LEU A 313 -16.56 21.43 -23.14
C LEU A 313 -17.30 20.24 -22.53
N LYS A 314 -18.63 20.28 -22.59
CA LYS A 314 -19.45 19.22 -22.01
C LYS A 314 -19.12 17.87 -22.65
N THR A 315 -18.70 16.93 -21.81
CA THR A 315 -18.69 15.53 -22.19
C THR A 315 -20.13 15.12 -22.51
N ARG A 316 -20.29 14.42 -23.64
CA ARG A 316 -21.56 13.79 -24.02
C ARG A 316 -21.55 12.30 -23.66
N ARG A 317 -20.57 11.87 -22.84
CA ARG A 317 -20.54 10.52 -22.26
C ARG A 317 -21.79 10.33 -21.42
N ARG A 318 -22.35 9.13 -21.47
CA ARG A 318 -23.42 8.70 -20.56
C ARG A 318 -22.76 8.03 -19.36
N ASN A 319 -23.24 8.36 -18.16
CA ASN A 319 -22.86 7.60 -16.96
C ASN A 319 -23.42 6.18 -17.10
N GLU A 320 -22.54 5.19 -17.07
CA GLU A 320 -22.90 3.78 -17.21
C GLU A 320 -23.01 3.05 -15.87
N ALA A 321 -22.78 3.73 -14.75
CA ALA A 321 -23.00 3.17 -13.44
C ALA A 321 -24.48 2.80 -13.28
N GLY A 322 -24.73 1.53 -13.02
CA GLY A 322 -26.05 1.02 -12.64
C GLY A 322 -26.41 1.38 -11.19
N ALA A 323 -27.20 0.51 -10.55
CA ALA A 323 -27.57 0.64 -9.14
C ALA A 323 -26.35 0.87 -8.22
N ALA A 324 -26.61 1.44 -7.04
CA ALA A 324 -25.60 1.71 -6.02
C ALA A 324 -24.72 0.50 -5.72
N PHE A 325 -23.49 0.75 -5.26
CA PHE A 325 -22.68 -0.29 -4.64
C PHE A 325 -23.52 -1.04 -3.61
N ARG A 326 -23.60 -2.36 -3.76
CA ARG A 326 -24.22 -3.25 -2.77
C ARG A 326 -23.41 -3.23 -1.47
N GLU A 327 -23.81 -4.06 -0.53
CA GLU A 327 -22.94 -4.40 0.60
C GLU A 327 -21.58 -4.89 0.11
N LEU A 328 -20.53 -4.56 0.85
CA LEU A 328 -19.18 -4.99 0.55
C LEU A 328 -19.06 -6.52 0.73
N PRO A 329 -18.15 -7.19 -0.01
CA PRO A 329 -17.91 -8.61 0.15
C PRO A 329 -17.59 -8.97 1.61
N GLN A 330 -18.03 -10.16 2.04
CA GLN A 330 -17.74 -10.72 3.37
C GLN A 330 -17.19 -12.13 3.21
N LYS A 331 -16.05 -12.28 2.52
CA LYS A 331 -15.45 -13.58 2.24
C LYS A 331 -15.04 -14.29 3.53
N ARG A 332 -15.44 -15.55 3.67
CA ARG A 332 -15.11 -16.40 4.83
C ARG A 332 -14.08 -17.45 4.41
N PRO A 333 -12.78 -17.27 4.72
CA PRO A 333 -11.73 -18.14 4.21
C PRO A 333 -11.77 -19.51 4.89
N LEU A 334 -11.49 -20.54 4.10
CA LEU A 334 -11.40 -21.92 4.55
C LEU A 334 -9.93 -22.35 4.67
N ARG A 335 -9.57 -22.94 5.82
CA ARG A 335 -8.22 -23.49 6.06
C ARG A 335 -7.77 -24.49 4.99
N GLN A 336 -8.69 -25.27 4.41
CA GLN A 336 -8.39 -26.30 3.41
C GLN A 336 -7.67 -25.73 2.18
N GLY A 337 -7.90 -24.45 1.83
CA GLY A 337 -7.24 -23.78 0.72
C GLY A 337 -5.79 -23.35 1.00
N LEU A 338 -5.29 -23.52 2.23
CA LEU A 338 -4.00 -22.97 2.69
C LEU A 338 -3.06 -24.08 3.19
N GLU A 339 -2.60 -24.94 2.27
CA GLU A 339 -1.71 -26.05 2.60
C GLU A 339 -0.23 -25.61 2.70
N ALA A 340 0.24 -25.45 3.94
CA ALA A 340 1.64 -25.10 4.22
C ALA A 340 2.58 -26.31 4.24
N ILE A 341 2.02 -27.52 4.25
CA ILE A 341 2.76 -28.77 4.44
C ILE A 341 3.41 -29.18 3.12
N LYS A 342 4.72 -29.45 3.17
CA LYS A 342 5.46 -30.09 2.08
C LYS A 342 6.22 -31.29 2.63
N GLY A 343 5.75 -32.50 2.30
CA GLY A 343 6.23 -33.73 2.94
C GLY A 343 5.64 -33.88 4.34
N LYS A 344 6.50 -33.87 5.38
CA LYS A 344 6.09 -34.04 6.80
C LYS A 344 6.14 -32.76 7.63
N LYS A 345 6.54 -31.61 7.05
CA LYS A 345 6.76 -30.35 7.78
C LYS A 345 6.10 -29.18 7.06
N VAL A 346 5.71 -28.18 7.85
CA VAL A 346 5.36 -26.84 7.34
C VAL A 346 6.60 -26.25 6.69
N LYS A 347 6.47 -25.78 5.44
CA LYS A 347 7.57 -25.16 4.70
C LYS A 347 7.11 -23.83 4.13
N ILE A 348 7.56 -22.75 4.75
CA ILE A 348 7.34 -21.37 4.30
C ILE A 348 8.73 -20.77 4.10
N SER A 349 9.03 -20.30 2.89
CA SER A 349 10.33 -19.71 2.55
C SER A 349 10.16 -18.51 1.65
N ILE A 350 10.96 -17.47 1.90
CA ILE A 350 10.94 -16.24 1.12
C ILE A 350 12.09 -16.27 0.12
N LYS A 351 11.79 -16.04 -1.17
CA LYS A 351 12.81 -16.01 -2.23
C LYS A 351 13.44 -14.63 -2.39
N ASP A 352 12.59 -13.61 -2.33
CA ASP A 352 12.94 -12.19 -2.44
C ASP A 352 11.84 -11.35 -1.79
N GLN A 353 11.88 -10.03 -1.95
CA GLN A 353 10.88 -9.11 -1.38
C GLN A 353 9.44 -9.39 -1.80
N TYR A 354 9.19 -10.04 -2.95
CA TYR A 354 7.85 -10.19 -3.48
C TYR A 354 7.37 -11.63 -3.57
N ASN A 355 8.26 -12.61 -3.46
CA ASN A 355 7.93 -14.02 -3.70
C ASN A 355 7.96 -14.86 -2.42
N ILE A 356 6.78 -15.36 -2.04
CA ILE A 356 6.58 -16.29 -0.92
C ILE A 356 6.36 -17.70 -1.49
N GLN A 357 7.15 -18.67 -1.05
CA GLN A 357 6.86 -20.08 -1.25
C GLN A 357 6.18 -20.63 0.01
N TYR A 358 4.89 -20.95 -0.10
CA TYR A 358 4.08 -21.50 0.98
C TYR A 358 3.67 -22.94 0.65
N GLY A 359 4.30 -23.92 1.29
CA GLY A 359 4.14 -25.33 0.96
C GLY A 359 4.54 -25.60 -0.50
N ARG A 360 3.57 -26.01 -1.32
CA ARG A 360 3.73 -26.20 -2.76
C ARG A 360 3.36 -24.96 -3.59
N THR A 361 2.69 -23.98 -3.00
CA THR A 361 2.15 -22.81 -3.70
C THR A 361 3.16 -21.65 -3.67
N SER A 362 3.25 -20.93 -4.79
CA SER A 362 3.98 -19.67 -4.87
C SER A 362 2.99 -18.51 -4.83
N ILE A 363 3.25 -17.51 -4.00
CA ILE A 363 2.51 -16.25 -3.93
C ILE A 363 3.45 -15.17 -4.44
N ASN A 364 2.99 -14.41 -5.42
CA ASN A 364 3.72 -13.28 -5.97
C ASN A 364 3.04 -11.98 -5.54
N LEU A 365 3.83 -11.06 -4.97
CA LEU A 365 3.40 -9.76 -4.45
C LEU A 365 4.05 -8.60 -5.22
N SER A 366 4.59 -8.81 -6.43
CA SER A 366 5.35 -7.76 -7.13
C SER A 366 4.49 -6.56 -7.54
N PHE A 367 3.17 -6.74 -7.57
CA PHE A 367 2.21 -5.66 -7.81
C PHE A 367 1.67 -5.01 -6.53
N VAL A 368 2.04 -5.52 -5.35
CA VAL A 368 1.72 -4.90 -4.06
C VAL A 368 2.81 -3.87 -3.75
N GLU A 369 2.76 -2.73 -4.45
CA GLU A 369 3.85 -1.75 -4.49
C GLU A 369 4.23 -1.17 -3.11
N GLN A 370 3.28 -1.14 -2.17
CA GLN A 370 3.48 -0.63 -0.80
C GLN A 370 4.25 -1.58 0.13
N LEU A 371 4.60 -2.78 -0.32
CA LEU A 371 5.52 -3.68 0.37
C LEU A 371 6.96 -3.17 0.20
N VAL A 372 7.61 -2.70 1.26
CA VAL A 372 8.89 -1.96 1.18
C VAL A 372 10.12 -2.79 1.52
N ASP A 373 9.97 -3.88 2.27
CA ASP A 373 11.12 -4.64 2.76
C ASP A 373 10.84 -6.15 2.80
N VAL A 374 11.85 -6.95 2.51
CA VAL A 374 11.78 -8.42 2.56
C VAL A 374 11.43 -8.96 3.95
N SER A 375 11.75 -8.24 5.02
CA SER A 375 11.36 -8.58 6.38
C SER A 375 9.85 -8.51 6.60
N GLN A 376 9.13 -7.64 5.88
CA GLN A 376 7.66 -7.66 5.86
C GLN A 376 7.15 -8.91 5.16
N THR A 377 7.77 -9.29 4.04
CA THR A 377 7.43 -10.49 3.27
C THR A 377 7.63 -11.77 4.09
N ARG A 378 8.71 -11.83 4.88
CA ARG A 378 8.96 -12.90 5.86
C ARG A 378 7.85 -12.98 6.90
N ALA A 379 7.48 -11.84 7.48
CA ALA A 379 6.37 -11.76 8.43
C ALA A 379 5.06 -12.22 7.78
N ILE A 380 4.69 -11.71 6.61
CA ILE A 380 3.47 -12.07 5.86
C ILE A 380 3.37 -13.59 5.65
N GLY A 381 4.46 -14.24 5.22
CA GLY A 381 4.46 -15.69 4.99
C GLY A 381 4.02 -16.49 6.22
N LEU A 382 4.48 -16.10 7.42
CA LEU A 382 4.11 -16.73 8.68
C LEU A 382 2.77 -16.23 9.24
N MET A 383 2.47 -14.94 9.05
CA MET A 383 1.20 -14.31 9.40
C MET A 383 0.03 -14.85 8.59
N LEU A 384 0.24 -15.46 7.42
CA LEU A 384 -0.80 -16.22 6.71
C LEU A 384 -1.08 -17.56 7.40
N HIS A 385 -0.05 -18.20 7.96
CA HIS A 385 -0.16 -19.52 8.59
C HIS A 385 -0.87 -19.45 9.95
N TYR A 386 -0.58 -18.43 10.74
CA TYR A 386 -1.14 -18.23 12.09
C TYR A 386 -2.69 -18.24 12.10
N PRO A 387 -3.40 -17.36 11.36
CA PRO A 387 -4.85 -17.33 11.31
C PRO A 387 -5.42 -18.55 10.57
N ALA A 388 -4.69 -19.13 9.60
CA ALA A 388 -5.13 -20.38 8.94
C ALA A 388 -5.36 -21.53 9.92
N SER A 389 -4.59 -21.57 11.01
CA SER A 389 -4.73 -22.59 12.06
C SER A 389 -5.77 -22.25 13.15
N ARG A 390 -6.26 -21.01 13.22
CA ARG A 390 -7.07 -20.51 14.34
C ARG A 390 -8.39 -19.81 13.97
N TYR A 391 -8.39 -19.02 12.90
CA TYR A 391 -9.47 -18.08 12.56
C TYR A 391 -10.08 -18.30 11.17
N PHE A 392 -9.41 -19.01 10.25
CA PHE A 392 -9.96 -19.35 8.94
C PHE A 392 -10.83 -20.61 9.01
N ASP A 393 -11.95 -20.47 9.71
CA ASP A 393 -12.91 -21.53 10.06
C ASP A 393 -14.13 -21.56 9.12
N GLY A 394 -14.17 -20.72 8.08
CA GLY A 394 -15.34 -20.54 7.22
C GLY A 394 -16.52 -19.88 7.91
N ILE A 395 -16.33 -19.36 9.12
CA ILE A 395 -17.32 -18.58 9.88
C ILE A 395 -16.84 -17.14 9.93
N ARG A 396 -15.62 -16.82 10.31
CA ARG A 396 -15.15 -15.42 10.34
C ARG A 396 -14.85 -14.90 8.93
N THR A 397 -15.10 -13.63 8.70
CA THR A 397 -14.66 -12.93 7.49
C THR A 397 -13.14 -12.77 7.46
N ILE A 398 -12.56 -12.54 6.29
CA ILE A 398 -11.13 -12.21 6.15
C ILE A 398 -10.76 -11.05 7.08
N LYS A 399 -11.58 -9.99 7.10
CA LYS A 399 -11.35 -8.80 7.91
C LYS A 399 -11.30 -9.13 9.41
N GLU A 400 -12.32 -9.81 9.93
CA GLU A 400 -12.38 -10.21 11.35
C GLU A 400 -11.21 -11.10 11.75
N ALA A 401 -10.84 -12.08 10.91
CA ALA A 401 -9.74 -12.98 11.18
C ALA A 401 -8.38 -12.24 11.21
N VAL A 402 -8.19 -11.25 10.35
CA VAL A 402 -7.00 -10.40 10.36
C VAL A 402 -7.01 -9.45 11.55
N GLU A 403 -8.14 -8.84 11.90
CA GLU A 403 -8.25 -8.01 13.12
C GLU A 403 -7.87 -8.78 14.39
N LEU A 404 -8.32 -10.03 14.52
CA LEU A 404 -7.93 -10.92 15.62
C LEU A 404 -6.41 -11.21 15.64
N LEU A 405 -5.81 -11.47 14.48
CA LEU A 405 -4.36 -11.63 14.38
C LEU A 405 -3.63 -10.36 14.87
N TYR A 406 -4.06 -9.17 14.44
CA TYR A 406 -3.40 -7.92 14.86
C TYR A 406 -3.62 -7.62 16.35
N ALA A 407 -4.77 -8.00 16.91
CA ALA A 407 -4.99 -7.92 18.35
C ALA A 407 -4.04 -8.83 19.14
N ASP A 408 -3.73 -10.04 18.64
CA ASP A 408 -2.73 -10.91 19.24
C ASP A 408 -1.30 -10.34 19.09
N LEU A 409 -0.97 -9.78 17.92
CA LEU A 409 0.32 -9.14 17.66
C LEU A 409 0.58 -7.96 18.58
N GLN A 410 -0.45 -7.17 18.89
CA GLN A 410 -0.33 -6.05 19.81
C GLN A 410 0.03 -6.52 21.24
N LYS A 411 -0.44 -7.71 21.65
CA LYS A 411 -0.22 -8.25 23.00
C LYS A 411 1.13 -8.97 23.13
N GLU A 412 1.51 -9.76 22.12
CA GLU A 412 2.63 -10.69 22.24
C GLU A 412 3.77 -10.43 21.23
N GLY A 413 3.64 -9.40 20.39
CA GLY A 413 4.66 -8.99 19.42
C GLY A 413 4.75 -9.89 18.19
N LEU A 414 5.85 -9.78 17.44
CA LEU A 414 6.04 -10.56 16.20
C LEU A 414 6.39 -12.03 16.46
N ASP A 415 6.72 -12.41 17.69
CA ASP A 415 7.15 -13.77 18.02
C ASP A 415 6.01 -14.80 17.99
N ILE A 416 4.74 -14.35 18.00
CA ILE A 416 3.57 -15.25 18.09
C ILE A 416 3.46 -16.22 16.92
N PHE A 417 3.93 -15.78 15.75
CA PHE A 417 3.87 -16.54 14.51
C PHE A 417 5.23 -17.12 14.14
N SER A 418 6.27 -16.89 14.95
CA SER A 418 7.55 -17.54 14.77
C SER A 418 7.40 -19.05 14.99
N PRO A 419 7.92 -19.90 14.08
CA PRO A 419 8.00 -21.34 14.33
C PRO A 419 8.91 -21.69 15.51
N PHE A 420 9.79 -20.77 15.94
CA PHE A 420 10.67 -20.90 17.10
C PHE A 420 10.42 -19.73 18.06
N LYS A 421 9.46 -19.88 18.98
CA LYS A 421 9.07 -18.82 19.94
C LYS A 421 10.29 -18.36 20.74
N GLY A 422 10.57 -17.06 20.72
CA GLY A 422 11.72 -16.44 21.41
C GLY A 422 13.11 -16.74 20.80
N GLN A 423 13.19 -17.41 19.65
CA GLN A 423 14.47 -17.76 19.00
C GLN A 423 14.57 -17.23 17.56
N HIS A 424 13.66 -16.33 17.17
CA HIS A 424 13.67 -15.76 15.83
C HIS A 424 14.85 -14.77 15.67
N PRO A 425 15.60 -14.82 14.54
CA PRO A 425 16.81 -14.01 14.34
C PRO A 425 16.60 -12.51 14.10
N GLY A 426 15.39 -11.96 14.28
CA GLY A 426 15.11 -10.53 14.18
C GLY A 426 14.90 -10.01 12.75
N ASP A 427 14.69 -10.90 11.78
CA ASP A 427 14.48 -10.58 10.38
C ASP A 427 13.00 -10.36 9.97
N TYR A 428 12.09 -10.08 10.92
CA TYR A 428 10.68 -9.73 10.65
C TYR A 428 10.40 -8.24 10.87
N ALA A 429 9.55 -7.68 10.01
CA ALA A 429 8.96 -6.36 10.17
C ALA A 429 7.43 -6.50 10.06
N LEU A 430 6.70 -5.75 10.87
CA LEU A 430 5.24 -5.76 10.81
C LEU A 430 4.77 -5.24 9.45
N ALA A 431 4.03 -6.08 8.71
CA ALA A 431 3.28 -5.63 7.54
C ALA A 431 1.96 -4.98 7.98
N ARG A 432 1.29 -4.22 7.10
CA ARG A 432 -0.06 -3.73 7.39
C ARG A 432 -1.10 -4.81 7.06
N PRO A 433 -2.33 -4.72 7.61
CA PRO A 433 -3.40 -5.67 7.29
C PRO A 433 -3.64 -5.81 5.78
N TYR A 434 -3.50 -4.72 5.03
CA TYR A 434 -3.70 -4.67 3.59
C TYR A 434 -2.72 -5.54 2.80
N GLU A 435 -1.42 -5.51 3.11
CA GLU A 435 -0.44 -6.38 2.45
C GLU A 435 -0.66 -7.88 2.77
N LEU A 436 -1.09 -8.19 4.00
CA LEU A 436 -1.44 -9.56 4.39
C LEU A 436 -2.67 -10.06 3.63
N ILE A 437 -3.73 -9.25 3.56
CA ILE A 437 -4.96 -9.58 2.82
C ILE A 437 -4.66 -9.69 1.33
N ALA A 438 -3.83 -8.80 0.79
CA ALA A 438 -3.34 -8.88 -0.58
C ALA A 438 -2.63 -10.20 -0.86
N ALA A 439 -1.79 -10.68 0.06
CA ALA A 439 -1.13 -11.97 -0.07
C ALA A 439 -2.10 -13.16 -0.01
N LEU A 440 -3.08 -13.10 0.90
CA LEU A 440 -4.14 -14.11 0.98
C LEU A 440 -4.94 -14.18 -0.32
N ASN A 441 -5.37 -13.04 -0.87
CA ASN A 441 -6.17 -12.98 -2.09
C ASN A 441 -5.42 -13.40 -3.37
N ARG A 442 -4.08 -13.44 -3.33
CA ARG A 442 -3.23 -13.96 -4.42
C ARG A 442 -2.85 -15.43 -4.23
N PHE A 443 -3.36 -16.07 -3.18
CA PHE A 443 -3.11 -17.48 -2.92
C PHE A 443 -3.92 -18.34 -3.90
N ARG A 444 -3.22 -19.04 -4.80
CA ARG A 444 -3.89 -19.78 -5.89
C ARG A 444 -4.87 -20.84 -5.41
N THR A 445 -4.64 -21.49 -4.27
CA THR A 445 -5.57 -22.53 -3.77
C THR A 445 -6.57 -22.00 -2.74
N LEU A 446 -6.70 -20.67 -2.58
CA LEU A 446 -7.65 -20.08 -1.65
C LEU A 446 -9.07 -20.60 -1.89
N GLN A 447 -9.72 -21.02 -0.82
CA GLN A 447 -11.12 -21.44 -0.80
C GLN A 447 -11.90 -20.49 0.11
N ILE A 448 -13.04 -20.05 -0.40
CA ILE A 448 -13.96 -19.11 0.27
C ILE A 448 -15.31 -19.80 0.37
N ARG A 449 -15.99 -19.59 1.50
CA ARG A 449 -17.39 -19.98 1.71
C ARG A 449 -18.34 -18.81 1.47
#